data_AF-J0YRX9-F1
#
_entry.id   AF-J0YRX9-F1
#
_cell.length_a   1.000
_cell.length_b   1.000
_cell.length_c   1.000
_cell.angle_alpha   90.00
_cell.angle_beta   90.00
_cell.angle_gamma   90.00
#
_symmetry.space_group_name_H-M   'P 1'
#
loop_
_entity.id
_entity.type
_entity.pdbx_description
1 polymer ?
#
loop_
_entity_poly.entity_id
_entity_poly.type
_entity_poly.pdbx_seq_one_letter_code
_entity_poly.pdbx_strand_id
1 'polypeptide(L)'
;MAIAIRAKRFGLTLQEAKNPLSGTYIGRLCLQGQLTQEQYDAAQQYLQIRNNYLCAKGLPSAVYDEMPSSTDDKARDKWVEFATEQFLNMQEAIKEAQCLYRQYNFYAALQYLIIEDQMLPHLVSSLRIALNALQKHFSQK
;
A
#
# COMPACT_ATOMS: atom_id res chain seq x y z
N MET A 1 -21.09 14.69 -12.40
CA MET A 1 -20.83 13.71 -13.49
C MET A 1 -19.85 12.61 -13.08
N ALA A 2 -18.72 12.90 -12.42
CA ALA A 2 -17.71 11.90 -12.07
C ALA A 2 -18.19 10.74 -11.15
N ILE A 3 -19.05 11.01 -10.16
CA ILE A 3 -19.53 10.00 -9.19
C ILE A 3 -20.40 8.92 -9.86
N ALA A 4 -21.30 9.30 -10.76
CA ALA A 4 -22.17 8.34 -11.46
C ALA A 4 -21.39 7.44 -12.42
N ILE A 5 -20.37 7.99 -13.09
CA ILE A 5 -19.45 7.22 -13.95
C ILE A 5 -18.66 6.22 -13.10
N ARG A 6 -18.14 6.64 -11.94
CA ARG A 6 -17.42 5.78 -10.99
C ARG A 6 -18.31 4.65 -10.46
N ALA A 7 -19.55 4.98 -10.06
CA ALA A 7 -20.55 4.01 -9.63
C ALA A 7 -20.80 2.95 -10.69
N LYS A 8 -21.06 3.36 -11.94
CA LYS A 8 -21.30 2.45 -13.07
C LYS A 8 -20.06 1.61 -13.41
N ARG A 9 -18.87 2.22 -13.43
CA ARG A 9 -17.62 1.55 -13.81
C ARG A 9 -17.23 0.45 -12.82
N PHE A 10 -17.50 0.65 -11.54
CA PHE A 10 -17.03 -0.24 -10.46
C PHE A 10 -18.15 -1.01 -9.76
N GLY A 11 -19.40 -0.92 -10.23
CA GLY A 11 -20.54 -1.61 -9.63
C GLY A 11 -20.84 -1.14 -8.21
N LEU A 12 -20.63 0.15 -7.92
CA LEU A 12 -20.86 0.75 -6.61
C LEU A 12 -22.20 1.50 -6.60
N THR A 13 -22.80 1.65 -5.43
CA THR A 13 -23.86 2.63 -5.20
C THR A 13 -23.33 4.06 -5.35
N LEU A 14 -24.22 5.02 -5.59
CA LEU A 14 -23.84 6.44 -5.63
C LEU A 14 -23.25 6.94 -4.31
N GLN A 15 -23.63 6.34 -3.18
CA GLN A 15 -23.10 6.67 -1.87
C GLN A 15 -21.69 6.13 -1.69
N GLU A 16 -21.43 4.88 -2.08
CA GLU A 16 -20.08 4.29 -2.06
C GLU A 16 -19.14 5.01 -3.03
N ALA A 17 -19.62 5.41 -4.21
CA ALA A 17 -18.82 6.15 -5.19
C ALA A 17 -18.42 7.57 -4.73
N LYS A 18 -19.08 8.11 -3.70
CA LYS A 18 -18.67 9.36 -3.01
C LYS A 18 -17.57 9.12 -1.98
N ASN A 19 -17.42 7.89 -1.50
CA ASN A 19 -16.39 7.57 -0.53
C ASN A 19 -15.01 7.71 -1.21
N PRO A 20 -14.05 8.47 -0.62
CA PRO A 20 -12.69 8.56 -1.15
C PRO A 20 -12.02 7.21 -1.40
N LEU A 21 -12.32 6.20 -0.56
CA LEU A 21 -11.84 4.82 -0.70
C LEU A 21 -12.22 4.18 -2.05
N SER A 22 -13.33 4.60 -2.67
CA SER A 22 -13.74 4.08 -3.98
C SER A 22 -12.76 4.43 -5.12
N GLY A 23 -11.85 5.37 -4.87
CA GLY A 23 -10.83 5.81 -5.82
C GLY A 23 -9.77 4.74 -6.14
N THR A 24 -9.51 3.81 -5.22
CA THR A 24 -8.50 2.75 -5.38
C THR A 24 -9.12 1.37 -5.31
N TYR A 25 -8.48 0.38 -5.92
CA TYR A 25 -8.94 -1.00 -5.90
C TYR A 25 -8.95 -1.57 -4.48
N ILE A 26 -7.90 -1.34 -3.70
CA ILE A 26 -7.86 -1.78 -2.29
C ILE A 26 -8.96 -1.14 -1.43
N GLY A 27 -9.29 0.12 -1.67
CA GLY A 27 -10.39 0.78 -0.96
C GLY A 27 -11.74 0.22 -1.38
N ARG A 28 -11.94 -0.09 -2.67
CA ARG A 28 -13.13 -0.82 -3.13
C ARG A 28 -13.25 -2.22 -2.52
N LEU A 29 -12.14 -2.96 -2.41
CA LEU A 29 -12.12 -4.28 -1.75
C LEU A 29 -12.49 -4.17 -0.27
N CYS A 30 -12.03 -3.13 0.43
CA CYS A 30 -12.40 -2.87 1.81
C CYS A 30 -13.90 -2.54 1.95
N LEU A 31 -14.45 -1.67 1.10
CA LEU A 31 -15.88 -1.33 1.11
C LEU A 31 -16.77 -2.55 0.84
N GLN A 32 -16.31 -3.49 0.02
CA GLN A 32 -17.01 -4.74 -0.30
C GLN A 32 -16.82 -5.83 0.76
N GLY A 33 -16.12 -5.56 1.86
CA GLY A 33 -15.80 -6.54 2.90
C GLY A 33 -14.83 -7.63 2.44
N GLN A 34 -14.16 -7.45 1.30
CA GLN A 34 -13.13 -8.36 0.82
C GLN A 34 -11.76 -8.10 1.47
N LEU A 35 -11.53 -6.92 2.03
CA LEU A 35 -10.43 -6.66 2.95
C LEU A 35 -11.01 -6.17 4.28
N THR A 36 -10.33 -6.50 5.37
CA THR A 36 -10.63 -5.86 6.67
C THR A 36 -10.08 -4.44 6.68
N GLN A 37 -10.57 -3.61 7.61
CA GLN A 37 -10.01 -2.27 7.82
C GLN A 37 -8.52 -2.33 8.13
N GLU A 38 -8.09 -3.28 8.96
CA GLU A 38 -6.68 -3.47 9.32
C GLU A 38 -5.79 -3.84 8.12
N GLN A 39 -6.31 -4.68 7.21
CA GLN A 39 -5.61 -5.00 5.97
C GLN A 39 -5.51 -3.77 5.06
N TYR A 40 -6.57 -2.97 4.99
CA TYR A 40 -6.55 -1.71 4.25
C TYR A 40 -5.53 -0.72 4.85
N ASP A 41 -5.51 -0.57 6.18
CA ASP A 41 -4.56 0.30 6.88
C ASP A 41 -3.12 -0.16 6.65
N ALA A 42 -2.86 -1.47 6.69
CA ALA A 42 -1.55 -2.04 6.36
C ALA A 42 -1.15 -1.75 4.89
N ALA A 43 -2.11 -1.74 3.96
CA ALA A 43 -1.85 -1.36 2.56
C ALA A 43 -1.48 0.13 2.42
N GLN A 44 -2.14 1.02 3.19
CA GLN A 44 -1.78 2.44 3.25
C GLN A 44 -0.38 2.64 3.83
N GLN A 45 -0.07 1.95 4.94
CA GLN A 45 1.25 2.03 5.57
C GLN A 45 2.36 1.49 4.66
N TYR A 46 2.09 0.42 3.90
CA TYR A 46 2.99 -0.06 2.85
C TYR A 46 3.31 1.01 1.80
N LEU A 47 2.28 1.68 1.28
CA LEU A 47 2.43 2.77 0.30
C LEU A 47 3.25 3.93 0.87
N GLN A 48 2.99 4.31 2.12
CA GLN A 48 3.70 5.39 2.81
C GLN A 48 5.19 5.06 3.00
N ILE A 49 5.51 3.87 3.54
CA ILE A 49 6.91 3.44 3.73
C ILE A 49 7.64 3.39 2.39
N ARG A 50 6.99 2.86 1.35
CA ARG A 50 7.54 2.85 -0.01
C ARG A 50 7.79 4.26 -0.55
N ASN A 51 6.84 5.18 -0.40
CA ASN A 51 7.00 6.56 -0.87
C ASN A 51 8.16 7.28 -0.14
N ASN A 52 8.24 7.10 1.19
CA ASN A 52 9.34 7.65 1.99
C ASN A 52 10.70 7.15 1.50
N TYR A 53 10.82 5.86 1.17
CA TYR A 53 12.04 5.30 0.58
C TYR A 53 12.36 5.91 -0.78
N LEU A 54 11.38 6.04 -1.68
CA LEU A 54 11.59 6.66 -2.99
C LEU A 54 12.07 8.11 -2.85
N CYS A 55 11.45 8.88 -1.95
CA CYS A 55 11.85 10.24 -1.61
C CYS A 55 13.28 10.28 -1.07
N ALA A 56 13.61 9.40 -0.11
CA ALA A 56 14.93 9.29 0.50
C ALA A 56 16.03 8.92 -0.51
N LYS A 57 15.69 8.21 -1.59
CA LYS A 57 16.61 7.83 -2.66
C LYS A 57 16.58 8.75 -3.88
N GLY A 58 15.75 9.80 -3.87
CA GLY A 58 15.60 10.70 -5.02
C GLY A 58 15.12 9.98 -6.29
N LEU A 59 14.32 8.92 -6.14
CA LEU A 59 13.90 8.07 -7.25
C LEU A 59 12.70 8.66 -8.01
N PRO A 60 12.61 8.45 -9.34
CA PRO A 60 11.43 8.84 -10.10
C PRO A 60 10.19 8.10 -9.58
N SER A 61 9.03 8.75 -9.64
CA SER A 61 7.74 8.27 -9.09
C SER A 61 7.54 8.47 -7.58
N ALA A 62 8.48 9.11 -6.88
CA ALA A 62 8.24 9.62 -5.54
C ALA A 62 7.20 10.75 -5.55
N VAL A 63 6.30 10.76 -4.57
CA VAL A 63 5.39 11.88 -4.30
C VAL A 63 6.06 12.75 -3.24
N TYR A 64 6.66 13.86 -3.70
CA TYR A 64 7.47 14.76 -2.86
C TYR A 64 6.66 15.74 -1.99
N ASP A 65 5.34 15.79 -2.15
CA ASP A 65 4.47 16.67 -1.34
C ASP A 65 4.55 16.38 0.17
N GLU A 66 5.02 15.19 0.56
CA GLU A 66 5.17 14.75 1.95
C GLU A 66 6.61 14.88 2.50
N MET A 67 7.56 15.42 1.73
CA MET A 67 8.95 15.51 2.21
C MET A 67 9.06 16.51 3.37
N PRO A 68 9.76 16.18 4.46
CA PRO A 68 10.04 17.16 5.50
C PRO A 68 10.84 18.32 4.89
N SER A 69 10.28 19.54 4.90
CA SER A 69 10.92 20.78 4.42
C SER A 69 12.11 21.26 5.29
N SER A 70 12.71 20.35 6.06
CA SER A 70 13.81 20.65 6.97
C SER A 70 14.99 21.24 6.19
N THR A 71 15.36 22.46 6.53
CA THR A 71 16.60 23.12 6.10
C THR A 71 17.82 22.61 6.88
N ASP A 72 17.64 21.72 7.85
CA ASP A 72 18.72 21.05 8.59
C ASP A 72 19.12 19.74 7.91
N ASP A 73 20.31 19.75 7.31
CA ASP A 73 20.91 18.61 6.62
C ASP A 73 21.05 17.38 7.54
N LYS A 74 21.33 17.56 8.84
CA LYS A 74 21.49 16.44 9.78
C LYS A 74 20.16 15.74 10.09
N ALA A 75 19.08 16.51 10.21
CA ALA A 75 17.74 15.96 10.38
C ALA A 75 17.29 15.21 9.13
N ARG A 76 17.66 15.72 7.94
CA ARG A 76 17.38 15.06 6.66
C ARG A 76 18.13 13.73 6.53
N ASP A 77 19.42 13.68 6.87
CA ASP A 77 20.22 12.46 6.78
C ASP A 77 19.67 11.35 7.69
N LYS A 78 19.32 11.69 8.94
CA LYS A 78 18.68 10.74 9.87
C LYS A 78 17.35 10.21 9.34
N TRP A 79 16.55 11.07 8.71
CA TRP A 79 15.28 10.66 8.10
C TRP A 79 15.50 9.73 6.90
N VAL A 80 16.52 9.99 6.07
CA VAL A 80 16.89 9.12 4.94
C VAL A 80 17.33 7.74 5.42
N GLU A 81 18.15 7.67 6.47
CA GLU A 81 18.55 6.42 7.11
C GLU A 81 17.33 5.65 7.63
N PHE A 82 16.47 6.31 8.40
CA PHE A 82 15.26 5.71 8.96
C PHE A 82 14.31 5.20 7.87
N ALA A 83 14.01 6.01 6.84
CA ALA A 83 13.14 5.61 5.73
C ALA A 83 13.72 4.42 4.96
N THR A 84 15.04 4.38 4.79
CA THR A 84 15.74 3.25 4.17
C THR A 84 15.59 1.99 5.01
N GLU A 85 15.85 2.06 6.32
CA GLU A 85 15.75 0.92 7.22
C GLU A 85 14.31 0.37 7.31
N GLN A 86 13.31 1.26 7.42
CA GLN A 86 11.90 0.85 7.46
C GLN A 86 11.50 0.08 6.21
N PHE A 87 11.92 0.54 5.03
CA PHE A 87 11.64 -0.14 3.77
C PHE A 87 12.33 -1.49 3.66
N LEU A 88 13.61 -1.58 4.03
CA LEU A 88 14.35 -2.85 4.01
C LEU A 88 13.74 -3.88 4.97
N ASN A 89 13.39 -3.47 6.19
CA ASN A 89 12.73 -4.34 7.16
C ASN A 89 11.36 -4.82 6.66
N MET A 90 10.60 -3.95 6.00
CA MET A 90 9.33 -4.32 5.37
C MET A 90 9.51 -5.32 4.22
N GLN A 91 10.54 -5.15 3.38
CA GLN A 91 10.87 -6.09 2.31
C GLN A 91 11.26 -7.47 2.87
N GLU A 92 12.04 -7.50 3.96
CA GLU A 92 12.42 -8.77 4.58
C GLU A 92 11.20 -9.48 5.17
N ALA A 93 10.28 -8.76 5.82
CA ALA A 93 9.02 -9.35 6.31
C ALA A 93 8.17 -9.95 5.17
N ILE A 94 8.09 -9.28 4.01
CA ILE A 94 7.40 -9.81 2.83
C ILE A 94 8.09 -11.08 2.32
N LYS A 95 9.43 -11.07 2.26
CA LYS A 95 10.23 -12.20 1.79
C LYS A 95 10.09 -13.42 2.71
N GLU A 96 10.17 -13.23 4.02
CA GLU A 96 9.96 -14.29 5.01
C GLU A 96 8.55 -14.90 4.86
N ALA A 97 7.52 -14.05 4.76
CA ALA A 97 6.16 -14.53 4.54
C ALA A 97 6.03 -15.30 3.20
N GLN A 98 6.64 -14.81 2.12
CA GLN A 98 6.63 -15.46 0.81
C GLN A 98 7.28 -16.85 0.85
N CYS A 99 8.34 -17.02 1.65
CA CYS A 99 9.00 -18.30 1.86
C CYS A 99 8.10 -19.33 2.57
N LEU A 100 7.22 -18.87 3.47
CA LEU A 100 6.23 -19.70 4.17
C LEU A 100 5.05 -20.05 3.28
N TYR A 101 4.60 -19.11 2.44
CA TYR A 101 3.38 -19.21 1.64
C TYR A 101 3.69 -19.30 0.13
N ARG A 102 4.48 -20.30 -0.26
CA ARG A 102 5.04 -20.44 -1.62
C ARG A 102 4.02 -20.55 -2.75
N GLN A 103 2.79 -20.95 -2.44
CA GLN A 103 1.69 -21.09 -3.40
C GLN A 103 1.08 -19.75 -3.83
N TYR A 104 1.41 -18.65 -3.15
CA TYR A 104 0.92 -17.31 -3.47
C TYR A 104 2.05 -16.45 -4.07
N ASN A 105 1.69 -15.38 -4.75
CA ASN A 105 2.65 -14.42 -5.29
C ASN A 105 2.41 -13.03 -4.67
N PHE A 106 3.09 -12.75 -3.57
CA PHE A 106 2.93 -11.50 -2.83
C PHE A 106 3.47 -10.32 -3.60
N TYR A 107 4.60 -10.49 -4.30
CA TYR A 107 5.19 -9.43 -5.11
C TYR A 107 4.25 -8.98 -6.23
N ALA A 108 3.64 -9.93 -6.96
CA ALA A 108 2.65 -9.60 -7.98
C ALA A 108 1.40 -8.95 -7.38
N ALA A 109 0.92 -9.43 -6.22
CA ALA A 109 -0.23 -8.85 -5.56
C ALA A 109 0.03 -7.39 -5.13
N LEU A 110 1.16 -7.11 -4.47
CA LEU A 110 1.52 -5.77 -4.03
C LEU A 110 1.78 -4.84 -5.23
N GLN A 111 2.51 -5.30 -6.24
CA GLN A 111 2.81 -4.51 -7.44
C GLN A 111 1.54 -4.16 -8.20
N TYR A 112 0.75 -5.15 -8.61
CA TYR A 112 -0.37 -4.89 -9.51
C TYR A 112 -1.57 -4.29 -8.79
N LEU A 113 -1.91 -4.76 -7.58
CA LEU A 113 -3.17 -4.35 -6.95
C LEU A 113 -3.01 -3.10 -6.10
N ILE A 114 -1.84 -2.88 -5.50
CA ILE A 114 -1.59 -1.70 -4.65
C ILE A 114 -0.91 -0.59 -5.45
N ILE A 115 0.23 -0.88 -6.09
CA ILE A 115 1.04 0.17 -6.74
C ILE A 115 0.40 0.61 -8.07
N GLU A 116 -0.02 -0.34 -8.91
CA GLU A 116 -0.58 -0.05 -10.24
C GLU A 116 -2.11 0.06 -10.27
N ASP A 117 -2.79 -0.15 -9.14
CA ASP A 117 -4.26 -0.13 -8.99
C ASP A 117 -5.02 -1.04 -9.98
N GLN A 118 -4.39 -2.14 -10.43
CA GLN A 118 -4.99 -3.09 -11.35
C GLN A 118 -6.02 -4.00 -10.66
N MET A 119 -7.16 -4.20 -11.32
CA MET A 119 -8.22 -5.07 -10.86
C MET A 119 -7.99 -6.51 -11.29
N LEU A 120 -7.15 -7.24 -10.55
CA LEU A 120 -6.85 -8.66 -10.78
C LEU A 120 -7.41 -9.53 -9.64
N PRO A 121 -8.68 -10.00 -9.72
CA PRO A 121 -9.34 -10.73 -8.63
C PRO A 121 -8.61 -11.99 -8.18
N HIS A 122 -7.90 -12.66 -9.09
CA HIS A 122 -7.17 -13.90 -8.78
C HIS A 122 -5.97 -13.69 -7.84
N LEU A 123 -5.50 -12.44 -7.67
CA LEU A 123 -4.41 -12.10 -6.74
C LEU A 123 -4.92 -11.62 -5.36
N VAL A 124 -6.23 -11.47 -5.16
CA VAL A 124 -6.79 -10.94 -3.90
C VAL A 124 -6.50 -11.87 -2.72
N SER A 125 -6.46 -13.19 -2.93
CA SER A 125 -6.08 -14.15 -1.88
C SER A 125 -4.61 -13.98 -1.46
N SER A 126 -3.69 -13.81 -2.43
CA SER A 126 -2.29 -13.47 -2.17
C SER A 126 -2.16 -12.14 -1.42
N LEU A 127 -2.93 -11.13 -1.84
CA LEU A 127 -2.94 -9.81 -1.21
C LEU A 127 -3.32 -9.87 0.27
N ARG A 128 -4.40 -10.57 0.62
CA ARG A 128 -4.86 -10.71 2.01
C ARG A 128 -3.75 -11.28 2.93
N ILE A 129 -3.05 -12.30 2.45
CA ILE A 129 -2.01 -12.96 3.25
C ILE A 129 -0.78 -12.04 3.39
N ALA A 130 -0.38 -11.37 2.31
CA ALA A 130 0.68 -10.38 2.35
C ALA A 130 0.35 -9.24 3.33
N LEU A 131 -0.88 -8.72 3.30
CA LEU A 131 -1.32 -7.65 4.19
C LEU A 131 -1.40 -8.09 5.66
N ASN A 132 -1.81 -9.34 5.94
CA ASN A 132 -1.76 -9.88 7.30
C ASN A 132 -0.32 -9.99 7.83
N ALA A 133 0.62 -10.40 6.97
CA ALA A 133 2.04 -10.46 7.35
C ALA A 133 2.61 -9.07 7.63
N LEU A 134 2.27 -8.09 6.79
CA LEU A 134 2.65 -6.69 6.98
C LEU A 134 2.04 -6.08 8.23
N GLN A 135 0.74 -6.28 8.47
CA GLN A 135 0.06 -5.85 9.69
C GLN A 135 0.78 -6.37 10.93
N LYS A 136 1.09 -7.68 10.96
CA LYS A 136 1.84 -8.28 12.06
C LYS A 136 3.21 -7.63 12.24
N HIS A 137 3.94 -7.37 11.17
CA HIS A 137 5.23 -6.68 11.22
C HIS A 137 5.10 -5.26 11.79
N PHE A 138 4.07 -4.52 11.40
CA PHE A 138 3.85 -3.15 11.87
C PHE A 138 3.42 -3.09 13.34
N SER A 139 2.63 -4.07 13.81
CA SER A 139 2.22 -4.14 15.23
C SER A 139 3.31 -4.64 16.18
N GLN A 140 4.41 -5.19 15.67
CA GLN A 140 5.53 -5.70 16.47
C GLN A 140 6.65 -4.67 16.70
N LYS A 141 6.54 -3.48 16.11
CA LYS A 141 7.49 -2.38 16.26
C LYS A 141 7.08 -1.43 17.37
#